data_AF-A0A161W2I7-F1
#
_entry.id   AF-A0A161W2I7-F1
#
_cell.length_a   1.000
_cell.length_b   1.000
_cell.length_c   1.000
_cell.angle_alpha   90.00
_cell.angle_beta   90.00
_cell.angle_gamma   90.00
#
_symmetry.space_group_name_H-M   'P 1'
#
loop_
_entity.id
_entity.type
_entity.pdbx_description
1 polymer ?
#
loop_
_entity_poly.entity_id
_entity_poly.type
_entity_poly.pdbx_seq_one_letter_code
_entity_poly.pdbx_strand_id
1 'polypeptide(L)'
;MLLSMFLYENMALEGLTDQFLDLTLGNAHYLPFCPPEDVKRTLRSLNDIPHYLFRVFTPESCGITDRSWAKSMDARHTTEDHDKDIFARAGKSQVAAMVNAHLRWYTSSSDNLVSWTSSLLFALVYIFYLRANTRDGSAFENISVCIVDTTCFPPGVFIQDLDLIRAYKSSNSELASFETLRSKKHRSLSGHFYFGEYLSQGALRIKENCEVVSSRALIDRGLYDLLPELKSFAHWKPQRTPQWANPVVELRCGSAKGQQ
;
A
#
# COMPACT_ATOMS: atom_id res chain seq x y z
N MET A 1 41.22 -41.50 -16.03
CA MET A 1 39.84 -41.35 -16.56
C MET A 1 38.86 -40.88 -15.48
N LEU A 2 38.84 -41.47 -14.28
CA LEU A 2 37.92 -41.10 -13.19
C LEU A 2 38.11 -39.67 -12.62
N LEU A 3 39.33 -39.14 -12.56
CA LEU A 3 39.57 -37.76 -12.07
C LEU A 3 38.99 -36.67 -12.98
N SER A 4 38.86 -36.94 -14.28
CA SER A 4 38.35 -35.97 -15.26
C SER A 4 36.82 -35.84 -15.21
N MET A 5 36.10 -36.89 -14.81
CA MET A 5 34.64 -36.84 -14.62
C MET A 5 34.26 -36.10 -13.33
N PHE A 6 34.99 -36.29 -12.24
CA PHE A 6 34.74 -35.60 -10.97
C PHE A 6 34.97 -34.08 -11.06
N LEU A 7 35.95 -33.65 -11.84
CA LEU A 7 36.19 -32.22 -12.10
C LEU A 7 35.12 -31.61 -13.01
N TYR A 8 34.61 -32.37 -13.99
CA TYR A 8 33.53 -31.92 -14.87
C TYR A 8 32.19 -31.79 -14.14
N GLU A 9 31.87 -32.71 -13.21
CA GLU A 9 30.66 -32.64 -12.40
C GLU A 9 30.69 -31.48 -11.38
N ASN A 10 31.84 -31.22 -10.74
CA ASN A 10 31.97 -30.07 -9.83
C ASN A 10 31.92 -28.72 -10.58
N MET A 11 32.53 -28.62 -11.76
CA MET A 11 32.46 -27.40 -12.57
C MET A 11 31.05 -27.16 -13.14
N ALA A 12 30.31 -28.21 -13.48
CA ALA A 12 28.93 -28.10 -13.93
C ALA A 12 28.00 -27.67 -12.79
N LEU A 13 28.23 -28.16 -11.56
CA LEU A 13 27.46 -27.78 -10.39
C LEU A 13 27.74 -26.35 -9.94
N GLU A 14 29.01 -25.92 -9.91
CA GLU A 14 29.41 -24.54 -9.64
C GLU A 14 28.81 -23.57 -10.66
N GLY A 15 28.84 -23.91 -11.95
CA GLY A 15 28.21 -23.10 -13.01
C GLY A 15 26.68 -23.05 -12.94
N LEU A 16 26.03 -24.06 -12.35
CA LEU A 16 24.59 -24.07 -12.07
C LEU A 16 24.23 -23.22 -10.84
N THR A 17 25.03 -23.27 -9.78
CA THR A 17 24.87 -22.37 -8.62
C THR A 17 25.11 -20.92 -8.97
N ASP A 18 26.10 -20.62 -9.82
CA ASP A 18 26.35 -19.27 -10.31
C ASP A 18 25.20 -18.79 -11.22
N GLN A 19 24.65 -19.65 -12.09
CA GLN A 19 23.45 -19.30 -12.88
C GLN A 19 22.21 -19.05 -12.00
N PHE A 20 22.07 -19.74 -10.87
CA PHE A 20 20.99 -19.49 -9.91
C PHE A 20 21.23 -18.24 -9.05
N LEU A 21 22.49 -17.91 -8.74
CA LEU A 21 22.88 -16.66 -8.06
C LEU A 21 22.72 -15.45 -9.00
N ASP A 22 23.02 -15.59 -10.29
CA ASP A 22 22.80 -14.56 -11.32
C ASP A 22 21.30 -14.38 -11.63
N LEU A 23 20.48 -15.40 -11.38
CA LEU A 23 19.01 -15.29 -11.35
C LEU A 23 18.47 -14.60 -10.09
N THR A 24 19.27 -14.45 -9.02
CA THR A 24 18.79 -13.95 -7.72
C THR A 24 19.48 -12.70 -7.18
N LEU A 25 20.45 -12.09 -7.85
CA LEU A 25 21.12 -10.89 -7.32
C LEU A 25 21.34 -9.79 -8.38
N GLY A 26 20.32 -8.92 -8.54
CA GLY A 26 20.49 -7.61 -9.17
C GLY A 26 19.20 -7.02 -9.73
N ASN A 27 18.50 -6.18 -8.95
CA ASN A 27 17.22 -5.50 -9.26
C ASN A 27 15.95 -6.34 -9.06
N ALA A 28 15.66 -6.76 -7.83
CA ALA A 28 14.31 -7.19 -7.53
C ALA A 28 13.33 -6.03 -7.85
N HIS A 29 12.51 -6.22 -8.88
CA HIS A 29 11.49 -5.26 -9.30
C HIS A 29 10.30 -5.20 -8.33
N TYR A 30 10.32 -6.02 -7.29
CA TYR A 30 9.32 -6.13 -6.25
C TYR A 30 9.93 -6.90 -5.07
N LEU A 31 9.39 -6.71 -3.87
CA LEU A 31 9.74 -7.50 -2.68
C LEU A 31 8.48 -8.26 -2.21
N PRO A 32 8.39 -9.58 -2.43
CA PRO A 32 7.21 -10.36 -2.08
C PRO A 32 7.11 -10.59 -0.57
N PHE A 33 5.89 -10.68 -0.05
CA PHE A 33 5.60 -11.16 1.29
C PHE A 33 5.74 -12.69 1.34
N CYS A 34 6.63 -13.17 2.21
CA CYS A 34 6.94 -14.59 2.39
C CYS A 34 6.60 -15.03 3.83
N PRO A 35 5.30 -15.07 4.20
CA PRO A 35 4.88 -15.44 5.54
C PRO A 35 5.24 -16.90 5.86
N PRO A 36 5.65 -17.20 7.11
CA PRO A 36 5.81 -18.57 7.60
C PRO A 36 4.56 -19.41 7.38
N GLU A 37 4.71 -20.73 7.21
CA GLU A 37 3.59 -21.63 6.84
C GLU A 37 2.43 -21.66 7.85
N ASP A 38 2.69 -21.41 9.14
CA ASP A 38 1.64 -21.23 10.15
C ASP A 38 0.86 -19.93 9.95
N VAL A 39 1.54 -18.83 9.62
CA VAL A 39 0.90 -17.53 9.31
C VAL A 39 0.15 -17.62 7.99
N LYS A 40 0.77 -18.17 6.94
CA LYS A 40 0.24 -18.30 5.58
C LYS A 40 -1.14 -18.97 5.55
N ARG A 41 -1.34 -20.01 6.37
CA ARG A 41 -2.63 -20.73 6.51
C ARG A 41 -3.76 -19.85 7.07
N THR A 42 -3.44 -18.75 7.75
CA THR A 42 -4.42 -17.82 8.32
C THR A 42 -4.69 -16.61 7.43
N LEU A 43 -3.84 -16.37 6.43
CA LEU A 43 -3.99 -15.25 5.51
C LEU A 43 -5.11 -15.54 4.51
N ARG A 44 -5.93 -14.54 4.25
CA ARG A 44 -7.09 -14.66 3.36
C ARG A 44 -6.79 -14.11 1.96
N SER A 45 -5.89 -13.14 1.86
CA SER A 45 -5.77 -12.25 0.71
C SER A 45 -4.63 -12.53 -0.24
N LEU A 46 -3.68 -13.42 0.08
CA LEU A 46 -2.50 -13.65 -0.78
C LEU A 46 -2.85 -14.01 -2.24
N ASN A 47 -4.04 -14.59 -2.45
CA ASN A 47 -4.55 -14.95 -3.78
C ASN A 47 -5.83 -14.18 -4.18
N ASP A 48 -6.34 -13.29 -3.32
CA ASP A 48 -7.58 -12.53 -3.57
C ASP A 48 -7.27 -11.03 -3.62
N ILE A 49 -6.44 -10.69 -4.60
CA ILE A 49 -6.01 -9.31 -4.86
C ILE A 49 -6.92 -8.70 -5.94
N PRO A 50 -7.54 -7.53 -5.69
CA PRO A 50 -8.32 -6.83 -6.68
C PRO A 50 -7.48 -6.50 -7.91
N HIS A 51 -8.05 -6.65 -9.10
CA HIS A 51 -7.38 -6.38 -10.39
C HIS A 51 -6.73 -4.99 -10.40
N TYR A 52 -7.41 -3.97 -9.87
CA TYR A 52 -6.85 -2.63 -9.77
C TYR A 52 -6.68 -2.18 -8.32
N LEU A 53 -5.51 -1.60 -8.05
CA LEU A 53 -5.23 -0.87 -6.83
C LEU A 53 -4.85 0.57 -7.14
N PHE A 54 -5.23 1.47 -6.25
CA PHE A 54 -5.04 2.91 -6.36
C PHE A 54 -4.12 3.40 -5.25
N ARG A 55 -3.22 4.33 -5.58
CA ARG A 55 -2.39 5.05 -4.61
C ARG A 55 -2.42 6.53 -4.93
N VAL A 56 -2.80 7.34 -3.96
CA VAL A 56 -2.66 8.80 -4.06
C VAL A 56 -1.29 9.17 -3.49
N PHE A 57 -0.57 10.04 -4.18
CA PHE A 57 0.73 10.49 -3.75
C PHE A 57 0.96 11.97 -4.08
N THR A 58 1.90 12.57 -3.35
CA THR A 58 2.29 13.98 -3.39
C THR A 58 3.80 14.11 -3.23
N PRO A 59 4.40 15.27 -3.54
CA PRO A 59 5.80 15.54 -3.21
C PRO A 59 6.13 15.40 -1.71
N GLU A 60 5.14 15.60 -0.83
CA GLU A 60 5.28 15.52 0.63
C GLU A 60 5.20 14.08 1.19
N SER A 61 4.93 13.09 0.32
CA SER A 61 4.91 11.69 0.72
C SER A 61 6.29 11.23 1.22
N CYS A 62 6.34 10.44 2.29
CA CYS A 62 7.60 9.93 2.84
C CYS A 62 8.31 8.97 1.88
N GLY A 63 7.55 8.08 1.23
CA GLY A 63 8.04 7.23 0.15
C GLY A 63 8.20 7.98 -1.18
N ILE A 64 8.52 7.25 -2.25
CA ILE A 64 8.53 7.78 -3.62
C ILE A 64 7.43 7.08 -4.41
N THR A 65 6.70 7.81 -5.23
CA THR A 65 5.83 7.21 -6.25
C THR A 65 5.88 8.06 -7.51
N ASP A 66 6.12 7.43 -8.65
CA ASP A 66 6.15 8.06 -9.97
C ASP A 66 5.64 7.08 -11.04
N ARG A 67 5.91 7.32 -12.33
CA ARG A 67 5.48 6.44 -13.44
C ARG A 67 6.28 5.15 -13.57
N SER A 68 7.33 4.97 -12.78
CA SER A 68 8.26 3.85 -12.84
C SER A 68 8.35 3.07 -11.54
N TRP A 69 8.21 3.74 -10.40
CA TRP A 69 8.46 3.16 -9.08
C TRP A 69 7.42 3.59 -8.04
N ALA A 70 7.12 2.68 -7.13
CA ALA A 70 6.54 2.95 -5.81
C ALA A 70 7.52 2.39 -4.75
N LYS A 71 8.08 3.27 -3.93
CA LYS A 71 9.09 2.94 -2.92
C LYS A 71 8.60 3.34 -1.53
N SER A 72 8.82 2.46 -0.56
CA SER A 72 8.65 2.76 0.86
C SER A 72 9.63 3.85 1.33
N MET A 73 9.48 4.33 2.56
CA MET A 73 10.45 5.26 3.17
C MET A 73 11.83 4.58 3.27
N ASP A 74 11.87 3.34 3.75
CA ASP A 74 13.08 2.54 3.88
C ASP A 74 13.78 2.39 2.51
N ALA A 75 13.04 2.06 1.45
CA ALA A 75 13.58 1.88 0.10
C ALA A 75 13.95 3.18 -0.61
N ARG A 76 13.33 4.31 -0.26
CA ARG A 76 13.76 5.65 -0.71
C ARG A 76 15.15 6.00 -0.17
N HIS A 77 15.40 5.66 1.09
CA HIS A 77 16.62 6.02 1.80
C HIS A 77 17.66 4.89 1.85
N THR A 78 17.36 3.74 1.22
CA THR A 78 18.23 2.56 1.19
C THR A 78 18.67 2.13 2.59
N THR A 79 17.71 2.05 3.52
CA THR A 79 17.99 1.63 4.91
C THR A 79 18.30 0.13 4.97
N GLU A 80 18.89 -0.33 6.08
CA GLU A 80 19.40 -1.72 6.20
C GLU A 80 18.35 -2.80 5.88
N ASP A 81 17.08 -2.55 6.20
CA ASP A 81 16.02 -3.55 6.04
C ASP A 81 15.14 -3.31 4.79
N HIS A 82 15.47 -2.35 3.93
CA HIS A 82 14.58 -1.94 2.82
C HIS A 82 14.21 -3.06 1.84
N ASP A 83 15.08 -4.04 1.68
CA ASP A 83 14.95 -5.22 0.81
C ASP A 83 14.62 -6.50 1.59
N LYS A 84 14.37 -6.39 2.90
CA LYS A 84 13.99 -7.53 3.75
C LYS A 84 12.49 -7.63 3.90
N ASP A 85 11.95 -8.80 3.57
CA ASP A 85 10.56 -9.15 3.84
C ASP A 85 10.22 -8.93 5.32
N ILE A 86 9.10 -8.26 5.57
CA ILE A 86 8.63 -7.94 6.91
C ILE A 86 8.51 -9.17 7.82
N PHE A 87 8.18 -10.33 7.26
CA PHE A 87 8.08 -11.59 8.01
C PHE A 87 9.44 -12.20 8.37
N ALA A 88 10.50 -11.84 7.64
CA ALA A 88 11.87 -12.28 7.89
C ALA A 88 12.65 -11.33 8.82
N ARG A 89 12.13 -10.12 9.07
CA ARG A 89 12.76 -9.14 9.98
C ARG A 89 12.80 -9.65 11.42
N ALA A 90 13.94 -9.42 12.09
CA ALA A 90 14.09 -9.72 13.50
C ALA A 90 13.23 -8.77 14.36
N GLY A 91 12.82 -9.23 15.55
CA GLY A 91 12.08 -8.40 16.50
C GLY A 91 10.61 -8.20 16.13
N LYS A 92 9.78 -9.21 16.39
CA LYS A 92 8.33 -9.18 16.09
C LYS A 92 7.61 -7.95 16.66
N SER A 93 7.99 -7.48 17.85
CA SER A 93 7.38 -6.30 18.47
C SER A 93 7.74 -5.00 17.75
N GLN A 94 8.99 -4.88 17.28
CA GLN A 94 9.45 -3.74 16.49
C GLN A 94 8.73 -3.69 15.14
N VAL A 95 8.63 -4.83 14.47
CA VAL A 95 7.88 -4.96 13.22
C VAL A 95 6.40 -4.61 13.44
N ALA A 96 5.77 -5.15 14.49
CA ALA A 96 4.38 -4.85 14.84
C ALA A 96 4.16 -3.36 15.12
N ALA A 97 5.11 -2.69 15.77
CA ALA A 97 5.07 -1.24 16.01
C ALA A 97 5.18 -0.45 14.70
N MET A 98 6.06 -0.84 13.79
CA MET A 98 6.19 -0.24 12.45
C MET A 98 4.88 -0.38 11.65
N VAL A 99 4.28 -1.58 11.62
CA VAL A 99 2.99 -1.83 10.96
C VAL A 99 1.89 -0.95 11.56
N ASN A 100 1.80 -0.86 12.90
CA ASN A 100 0.81 -0.02 13.55
C ASN A 100 1.00 1.47 13.23
N ALA A 101 2.25 1.94 13.22
CA ALA A 101 2.57 3.32 12.89
C ALA A 101 2.20 3.64 11.43
N HIS A 102 2.55 2.77 10.48
CA HIS A 102 2.20 2.90 9.07
C HIS A 102 0.68 3.02 8.87
N LEU A 103 -0.07 2.04 9.37
CA LEU A 103 -1.52 1.96 9.17
C LEU A 103 -2.31 3.10 9.84
N ARG A 104 -1.72 3.78 10.81
CA ARG A 104 -2.32 4.94 11.50
C ARG A 104 -1.77 6.28 11.02
N TRP A 105 -0.87 6.25 10.03
CA TRP A 105 -0.15 7.42 9.52
C TRP A 105 0.60 8.19 10.61
N TYR A 106 1.13 7.45 11.58
CA TYR A 106 2.01 8.02 12.60
C TYR A 106 3.41 8.22 12.05
N THR A 107 4.10 9.22 12.58
CA THR A 107 5.51 9.45 12.24
C THR A 107 6.35 8.27 12.76
N SER A 108 7.15 7.67 11.89
CA SER A 108 8.10 6.61 12.20
C SER A 108 9.46 6.93 11.59
N SER A 109 10.52 6.41 12.19
CA SER A 109 11.90 6.51 11.66
C SER A 109 12.24 5.41 10.66
N SER A 110 11.39 4.39 10.55
CA SER A 110 11.49 3.32 9.56
C SER A 110 10.09 2.91 9.14
N ASP A 111 9.93 2.68 7.84
CA ASP A 111 8.68 2.22 7.25
C ASP A 111 8.97 1.60 5.89
N ASN A 112 8.84 0.27 5.83
CA ASN A 112 9.06 -0.48 4.60
C ASN A 112 7.80 -0.76 3.80
N LEU A 113 6.68 -0.16 4.16
CA LEU A 113 5.40 -0.43 3.54
C LEU A 113 4.98 0.71 2.61
N VAL A 114 4.16 0.35 1.63
CA VAL A 114 3.54 1.28 0.68
C VAL A 114 2.05 0.97 0.65
N SER A 115 1.23 1.91 1.12
CA SER A 115 -0.23 1.78 1.06
C SER A 115 -0.77 1.89 -0.36
N TRP A 116 -1.72 1.02 -0.64
CA TRP A 116 -2.61 0.98 -1.77
C TRP A 116 -4.05 0.83 -1.30
N THR A 117 -5.03 1.18 -2.11
CA THR A 117 -6.45 0.94 -1.81
C THR A 117 -7.14 0.31 -3.01
N SER A 118 -8.12 -0.55 -2.76
CA SER A 118 -9.06 -1.05 -3.76
C SER A 118 -10.27 -0.14 -3.96
N SER A 119 -10.41 0.92 -3.14
CA SER A 119 -11.56 1.82 -3.17
C SER A 119 -11.19 3.12 -3.88
N LEU A 120 -11.53 3.22 -5.17
CA LEU A 120 -11.38 4.45 -5.94
C LEU A 120 -12.08 5.63 -5.25
N LEU A 121 -13.28 5.41 -4.68
CA LEU A 121 -13.99 6.42 -3.91
C LEU A 121 -13.16 6.97 -2.74
N PHE A 122 -12.50 6.10 -1.97
CA PHE A 122 -11.60 6.55 -0.89
C PHE A 122 -10.42 7.33 -1.47
N ALA A 123 -9.78 6.86 -2.54
CA ALA A 123 -8.68 7.57 -3.19
C ALA A 123 -9.11 8.98 -3.64
N LEU A 124 -10.30 9.12 -4.23
CA LEU A 124 -10.84 10.41 -4.65
C LEU A 124 -11.10 11.36 -3.47
N VAL A 125 -11.68 10.89 -2.36
CA VAL A 125 -11.86 11.73 -1.17
C VAL A 125 -10.52 12.10 -0.54
N TYR A 126 -9.55 11.17 -0.57
CA TYR A 126 -8.23 11.38 0.01
C TYR A 126 -7.43 12.49 -0.70
N ILE A 127 -7.66 12.72 -1.99
CA ILE A 127 -7.13 13.90 -2.72
C ILE A 127 -7.51 15.20 -2.00
N PHE A 128 -8.79 15.36 -1.67
CA PHE A 128 -9.28 16.58 -0.99
C PHE A 128 -8.80 16.67 0.45
N TYR A 129 -8.64 15.51 1.12
CA TYR A 129 -7.99 15.45 2.43
C TYR A 129 -6.58 16.01 2.37
N LEU A 130 -5.75 15.57 1.41
CA LEU A 130 -4.36 16.03 1.28
C LEU A 130 -4.30 17.53 0.97
N ARG A 131 -5.18 18.01 0.07
CA ARG A 131 -5.28 19.45 -0.23
C ARG A 131 -5.62 20.30 1.00
N ALA A 132 -6.51 19.80 1.87
CA ALA A 132 -6.90 20.50 3.08
C ALA A 132 -5.95 20.26 4.26
N ASN A 133 -5.02 19.30 4.17
CA ASN A 133 -4.11 18.97 5.26
C ASN A 133 -2.97 20.00 5.34
N THR A 134 -2.80 20.69 6.46
CA THR A 134 -1.74 21.71 6.60
C THR A 134 -0.31 21.15 6.59
N ARG A 135 -0.13 19.84 6.69
CA ARG A 135 1.18 19.19 6.55
C ARG A 135 1.53 18.85 5.10
N ASP A 136 0.52 18.67 4.24
CA ASP A 136 0.72 18.38 2.83
C ASP A 136 0.35 19.61 2.00
N GLY A 137 -0.94 19.95 1.93
CA GLY A 137 -1.41 21.20 1.34
C GLY A 137 -1.16 21.30 -0.16
N SER A 138 -0.72 20.21 -0.80
CA SER A 138 -0.37 20.19 -2.21
C SER A 138 -1.50 20.71 -3.08
N ALA A 139 -1.16 21.46 -4.12
CA ALA A 139 -2.13 21.85 -5.13
C ALA A 139 -2.59 20.63 -5.94
N PHE A 140 -3.78 20.69 -6.56
CA PHE A 140 -4.36 19.53 -7.28
C PHE A 140 -3.49 19.04 -8.44
N GLU A 141 -2.70 19.91 -9.06
CA GLU A 141 -1.70 19.54 -10.07
C GLU A 141 -0.56 18.68 -9.53
N ASN A 142 -0.27 18.77 -8.23
CA ASN A 142 0.80 18.04 -7.54
C ASN A 142 0.29 16.82 -6.74
N ILE A 143 -1.02 16.61 -6.67
CA ILE A 143 -1.61 15.39 -6.11
C ILE A 143 -1.92 14.45 -7.27
N SER A 144 -1.36 13.25 -7.28
CA SER A 144 -1.57 12.28 -8.35
C SER A 144 -2.17 10.98 -7.84
N VAL A 145 -2.97 10.34 -8.69
CA VAL A 145 -3.46 8.98 -8.49
C VAL A 145 -2.66 8.07 -9.40
N CYS A 146 -1.98 7.10 -8.81
CA CYS A 146 -1.39 5.95 -9.49
C CYS A 146 -2.40 4.79 -9.44
N ILE A 147 -2.60 4.15 -10.58
CA ILE A 147 -3.45 2.97 -10.77
C ILE A 147 -2.52 1.87 -11.24
N VAL A 148 -2.50 0.72 -10.56
CA VAL A 148 -1.73 -0.45 -10.98
C VAL A 148 -2.65 -1.59 -11.35
N ASP A 149 -2.31 -2.32 -12.42
CA ASP A 149 -2.91 -3.61 -12.73
C ASP A 149 -2.16 -4.69 -11.93
N THR A 150 -2.82 -5.28 -10.92
CA THR A 150 -2.20 -6.26 -10.03
C THR A 150 -1.95 -7.61 -10.71
N THR A 151 -2.60 -7.89 -11.84
CA THR A 151 -2.39 -9.14 -12.60
C THR A 151 -1.05 -9.16 -13.31
N CYS A 152 -0.41 -8.00 -13.48
CA CYS A 152 0.95 -7.85 -14.00
C CYS A 152 2.04 -8.18 -12.97
N PHE A 153 1.67 -8.52 -11.73
CA PHE A 153 2.61 -8.79 -10.64
C PHE A 153 2.48 -10.24 -10.15
N PRO A 154 3.59 -10.87 -9.73
CA PRO A 154 3.54 -12.19 -9.12
C PRO A 154 2.72 -12.22 -7.82
N PRO A 155 2.17 -13.40 -7.45
CA PRO A 155 1.53 -13.58 -6.15
C PRO A 155 2.44 -13.17 -4.99
N GLY A 156 1.84 -12.61 -3.93
CA GLY A 156 2.57 -12.16 -2.74
C GLY A 156 3.22 -10.79 -2.85
N VAL A 157 3.12 -10.06 -3.97
CA VAL A 157 3.56 -8.65 -4.04
C VAL A 157 2.68 -7.73 -3.19
N PHE A 158 1.39 -8.03 -3.13
CA PHE A 158 0.40 -7.30 -2.35
C PHE A 158 -0.18 -8.18 -1.25
N ILE A 159 -0.46 -7.58 -0.10
CA ILE A 159 -1.19 -8.23 1.01
C ILE A 159 -2.24 -7.27 1.55
N GLN A 160 -3.38 -7.80 1.98
CA GLN A 160 -4.37 -7.00 2.69
C GLN A 160 -3.84 -6.58 4.06
N ASP A 161 -4.08 -5.33 4.43
CA ASP A 161 -3.75 -4.78 5.74
C ASP A 161 -4.25 -5.62 6.94
N LEU A 162 -5.46 -6.18 6.87
CA LEU A 162 -6.07 -7.02 7.90
C LEU A 162 -5.29 -8.31 8.13
N ASP A 163 -4.69 -8.86 7.08
CA ASP A 163 -3.86 -10.06 7.17
C ASP A 163 -2.56 -9.77 7.92
N LEU A 164 -1.94 -8.61 7.65
CA LEU A 164 -0.76 -8.16 8.38
C LEU A 164 -1.10 -7.82 9.85
N ILE A 165 -2.23 -7.17 10.10
CA ILE A 165 -2.74 -6.91 11.45
C ILE A 165 -2.89 -8.24 12.22
N ARG A 166 -3.53 -9.25 11.62
CA ARG A 166 -3.74 -10.56 12.27
C ARG A 166 -2.44 -11.27 12.59
N ALA A 167 -1.45 -11.18 11.71
CA ALA A 167 -0.14 -11.78 11.92
C ALA A 167 0.61 -11.16 13.12
N TYR A 168 0.42 -9.87 13.39
CA TYR A 168 1.20 -9.14 14.40
C TYR A 168 0.42 -8.68 15.64
N LYS A 169 -0.91 -8.83 15.70
CA LYS A 169 -1.73 -8.36 16.82
C LYS A 169 -1.39 -8.97 18.18
N SER A 170 -0.82 -10.17 18.21
CA SER A 170 -0.33 -10.79 19.45
C SER A 170 0.91 -10.09 20.02
N SER A 171 1.66 -9.37 19.18
CA SER A 171 2.86 -8.60 19.55
C SER A 171 2.59 -7.09 19.72
N ASN A 172 1.38 -6.61 19.38
CA ASN A 172 0.98 -5.21 19.57
C ASN A 172 -0.54 -5.09 19.78
N SER A 173 -0.95 -4.69 20.98
CA SER A 173 -2.36 -4.56 21.36
C SER A 173 -3.10 -3.45 20.61
N GLU A 174 -2.40 -2.43 20.10
CA GLU A 174 -3.02 -1.39 19.27
C GLU A 174 -3.45 -1.93 17.92
N LEU A 175 -2.74 -2.91 17.35
CA LEU A 175 -3.16 -3.61 16.14
C LEU A 175 -4.45 -4.40 16.37
N ALA A 176 -4.59 -5.07 17.52
CA ALA A 176 -5.84 -5.75 17.88
C ALA A 176 -7.02 -4.77 17.99
N SER A 177 -6.79 -3.59 18.59
CA SER A 177 -7.80 -2.53 18.65
C SER A 177 -8.17 -2.02 17.25
N PHE A 178 -7.19 -1.97 16.34
CA PHE A 178 -7.36 -1.46 14.98
C PHE A 178 -8.11 -2.45 14.07
N GLU A 179 -7.85 -3.76 14.21
CA GLU A 179 -8.66 -4.82 13.58
C GLU A 179 -10.14 -4.65 13.95
N THR A 180 -10.40 -4.41 15.24
CA THR A 180 -11.75 -4.23 15.76
C THR A 180 -12.38 -2.96 15.15
N LEU A 181 -11.64 -1.86 15.06
CA LEU A 181 -12.13 -0.62 14.43
C LEU A 181 -12.53 -0.85 12.96
N ARG A 182 -11.69 -1.54 12.18
CA ARG A 182 -11.96 -1.83 10.76
C ARG A 182 -13.16 -2.75 10.57
N SER A 183 -13.41 -3.63 11.53
CA SER A 183 -14.54 -4.57 11.50
C SER A 183 -15.85 -3.96 12.02
N LYS A 184 -15.80 -2.84 12.76
CA LYS A 184 -16.99 -2.20 13.32
C LYS A 184 -17.82 -1.52 12.22
N LYS A 185 -19.13 -1.77 12.26
CA LYS A 185 -20.11 -0.97 11.52
C LYS A 185 -20.16 0.44 12.12
N HIS A 186 -20.29 1.45 11.28
CA HIS A 186 -20.48 2.82 11.70
C HIS A 186 -21.73 2.93 12.57
N ARG A 187 -21.66 3.66 13.69
CA ARG A 187 -22.76 3.71 14.69
C ARG A 187 -24.05 4.29 14.12
N SER A 188 -23.94 5.23 13.20
CA SER A 188 -25.06 5.97 12.61
C SER A 188 -25.18 5.85 11.08
N LEU A 189 -24.24 5.19 10.39
CA LEU A 189 -24.22 5.08 8.93
C LEU A 189 -24.21 3.60 8.54
N SER A 190 -24.77 3.25 7.39
CA SER A 190 -24.88 1.87 6.91
C SER A 190 -23.58 1.33 6.28
N GLY A 191 -22.41 1.68 6.82
CA GLY A 191 -21.10 1.28 6.28
C GLY A 191 -20.06 0.92 7.34
N HIS A 192 -18.87 0.50 6.88
CA HIS A 192 -17.73 0.13 7.72
C HIS A 192 -16.55 1.09 7.50
N PHE A 193 -15.69 1.23 8.52
CA PHE A 193 -14.44 1.99 8.44
C PHE A 193 -13.30 1.22 7.74
N TYR A 194 -13.65 0.25 6.91
CA TYR A 194 -12.69 -0.48 6.10
C TYR A 194 -12.62 0.15 4.70
N PHE A 195 -11.45 0.69 4.34
CA PHE A 195 -11.24 1.40 3.09
C PHE A 195 -10.51 0.58 2.03
N GLY A 196 -10.41 -0.74 2.25
CA GLY A 196 -9.85 -1.68 1.28
C GLY A 196 -8.34 -1.49 1.08
N GLU A 197 -7.58 -1.28 2.15
CA GLU A 197 -6.14 -1.03 2.06
C GLU A 197 -5.36 -2.33 1.85
N TYR A 198 -4.42 -2.26 0.92
CA TYR A 198 -3.45 -3.28 0.58
C TYR A 198 -2.05 -2.68 0.71
N LEU A 199 -1.05 -3.52 0.93
CA LEU A 199 0.33 -3.11 1.16
C LEU A 199 1.23 -3.81 0.16
N SER A 200 2.18 -3.07 -0.40
CA SER A 200 3.42 -3.64 -0.94
C SER A 200 4.57 -3.26 0.00
N GLN A 201 5.75 -3.88 -0.16
CA GLN A 201 6.93 -3.56 0.65
C GLN A 201 8.16 -3.24 -0.20
N GLY A 202 9.11 -2.52 0.40
CA GLY A 202 10.37 -2.15 -0.25
C GLY A 202 10.16 -1.26 -1.49
N ALA A 203 10.87 -1.60 -2.56
CA ALA A 203 10.73 -0.97 -3.87
C ALA A 203 9.90 -1.85 -4.81
N LEU A 204 8.88 -1.27 -5.42
CA LEU A 204 8.05 -1.89 -6.45
C LEU A 204 8.20 -1.12 -7.76
N ARG A 205 8.68 -1.78 -8.80
CA ARG A 205 8.73 -1.26 -10.16
C ARG A 205 7.34 -1.40 -10.78
N ILE A 206 6.74 -0.26 -11.08
CA ILE A 206 5.38 -0.17 -11.65
C ILE A 206 5.39 0.31 -13.11
N LYS A 207 6.58 0.60 -13.66
CA LYS A 207 6.75 1.01 -15.07
C LYS A 207 6.00 0.05 -16.00
N GLU A 208 5.27 0.61 -16.97
CA GLU A 208 4.45 -0.11 -17.97
C GLU A 208 3.23 -0.86 -17.40
N ASN A 209 3.12 -1.03 -16.08
CA ASN A 209 2.00 -1.70 -15.40
C ASN A 209 1.15 -0.71 -14.58
N CYS A 210 1.31 0.59 -14.84
CA CYS A 210 0.59 1.64 -14.12
C CYS A 210 0.15 2.79 -15.02
N GLU A 211 -0.94 3.42 -14.61
CA GLU A 211 -1.34 4.74 -15.09
C GLU A 211 -1.24 5.77 -13.97
N VAL A 212 -0.76 6.95 -14.31
CA VAL A 212 -0.63 8.07 -13.35
C VAL A 212 -1.33 9.29 -13.92
N VAL A 213 -2.28 9.83 -13.14
CA VAL A 213 -3.09 10.99 -13.49
C VAL A 213 -3.08 12.00 -12.36
N SER A 214 -2.91 13.29 -12.68
CA SER A 214 -3.01 14.35 -11.67
C SER A 214 -4.47 14.60 -11.29
N SER A 215 -4.69 15.05 -10.07
CA SER A 215 -6.03 15.34 -9.55
C SER A 215 -6.68 16.48 -10.34
N ARG A 216 -5.88 17.47 -10.77
CA ARG A 216 -6.32 18.51 -11.70
C ARG A 216 -6.90 17.91 -12.98
N ALA A 217 -6.18 16.97 -13.59
CA ALA A 217 -6.62 16.34 -14.83
C ALA A 217 -7.88 15.47 -14.67
N LEU A 218 -8.10 14.87 -13.49
CA LEU A 218 -9.36 14.20 -13.17
C LEU A 218 -10.52 15.20 -13.08
N ILE A 219 -10.31 16.32 -12.37
CA ILE A 219 -11.30 17.40 -12.22
C ILE A 219 -11.69 17.97 -13.59
N ASP A 220 -10.70 18.35 -14.39
CA ASP A 220 -10.92 19.00 -15.69
C ASP A 220 -11.60 18.07 -16.71
N ARG A 221 -11.53 16.74 -16.50
CA ARG A 221 -12.20 15.72 -17.31
C ARG A 221 -13.56 15.26 -16.77
N GLY A 222 -14.15 16.02 -15.83
CA GLY A 222 -15.53 15.81 -15.40
C GLY A 222 -15.69 14.99 -14.12
N LEU A 223 -14.68 14.94 -13.24
CA LEU A 223 -14.84 14.27 -11.93
C LEU A 223 -16.08 14.79 -11.16
N TYR A 224 -16.34 16.11 -11.22
CA TYR A 224 -17.51 16.69 -10.55
C TYR A 224 -18.83 16.43 -11.29
N ASP A 225 -18.78 16.08 -12.57
CA ASP A 225 -19.97 15.66 -13.30
C ASP A 225 -20.34 14.21 -12.92
N LEU A 226 -19.32 13.37 -12.68
CA LEU A 226 -19.49 11.99 -12.23
C LEU A 226 -19.89 11.87 -10.75
N LEU A 227 -19.29 12.69 -9.88
CA LEU A 227 -19.56 12.70 -8.43
C LEU A 227 -19.62 14.14 -7.89
N PRO A 228 -20.78 14.82 -8.06
CA PRO A 228 -20.94 16.23 -7.71
C PRO A 228 -20.64 16.58 -6.24
N GLU A 229 -20.84 15.63 -5.33
CA GLU A 229 -20.58 15.79 -3.90
C GLU A 229 -19.13 16.20 -3.62
N LEU A 230 -18.17 15.73 -4.44
CA LEU A 230 -16.75 16.06 -4.31
C LEU A 230 -16.46 17.55 -4.51
N LYS A 231 -17.32 18.29 -5.23
CA LYS A 231 -17.15 19.73 -5.44
C LYS A 231 -17.13 20.49 -4.11
N SER A 232 -17.92 20.05 -3.14
CA SER A 232 -17.93 20.65 -1.80
C SER A 232 -16.61 20.42 -1.04
N PHE A 233 -15.89 19.32 -1.34
CA PHE A 233 -14.65 18.96 -0.67
C PHE A 233 -13.47 19.81 -1.13
N ALA A 234 -13.54 20.36 -2.34
CA ALA A 234 -12.56 21.33 -2.84
C ALA A 234 -12.47 22.61 -1.97
N HIS A 235 -13.50 22.86 -1.16
CA HIS A 235 -13.59 24.01 -0.25
C HIS A 235 -13.38 23.65 1.22
N TRP A 236 -12.89 22.44 1.53
CA TRP A 236 -12.52 22.09 2.89
C TRP A 236 -11.50 23.07 3.48
N LYS A 237 -11.77 23.55 4.69
CA LYS A 237 -10.88 24.48 5.38
C LYS A 237 -9.55 23.79 5.70
N PRO A 238 -8.40 24.46 5.53
CA PRO A 238 -7.12 23.91 5.92
C PRO A 238 -7.10 23.53 7.41
N GLN A 239 -6.75 22.27 7.71
CA GLN A 239 -6.68 21.71 9.06
C GLN A 239 -5.53 20.70 9.14
N ARG A 240 -5.01 20.45 10.35
CA ARG A 240 -3.94 19.45 10.54
C ARG A 240 -4.43 18.02 10.31
N THR A 241 -5.70 17.75 10.59
CA THR A 241 -6.35 16.44 10.45
C THR A 241 -7.76 16.61 9.89
N PRO A 242 -7.92 16.93 8.59
CA PRO A 242 -9.23 17.04 7.97
C PRO A 242 -10.00 15.72 8.10
N GLN A 243 -11.31 15.79 8.32
CA GLN A 243 -12.15 14.59 8.47
C GLN A 243 -12.47 14.00 7.10
N TRP A 244 -12.01 12.78 6.83
CA TRP A 244 -12.22 12.10 5.54
C TRP A 244 -13.02 10.79 5.66
N ALA A 245 -12.95 10.11 6.80
CA ALA A 245 -13.54 8.79 6.97
C ALA A 245 -15.08 8.81 6.87
N ASN A 246 -15.73 9.76 7.54
CA ASN A 246 -17.18 9.90 7.47
C ASN A 246 -17.67 10.28 6.07
N PRO A 247 -17.08 11.28 5.37
CA PRO A 247 -17.42 11.55 3.97
C PRO A 247 -17.38 10.31 3.06
N VAL A 248 -16.36 9.45 3.20
CA VAL A 248 -16.29 8.21 2.41
C VAL A 248 -17.43 7.25 2.77
N VAL A 249 -17.74 7.08 4.06
CA VAL A 249 -18.84 6.22 4.49
C VAL A 249 -20.19 6.75 4.01
N GLU A 250 -20.42 8.06 4.09
CA GLU A 250 -21.65 8.71 3.59
C GLU A 250 -21.84 8.47 2.09
N LEU A 251 -20.79 8.69 1.29
CA LEU A 251 -20.84 8.46 -0.15
C LEU A 251 -21.09 6.98 -0.52
N ARG A 252 -20.59 6.03 0.28
CA ARG A 252 -20.86 4.59 0.07
C ARG A 252 -22.30 4.19 0.36
N CYS A 253 -22.93 4.86 1.32
CA CYS A 253 -24.29 4.52 1.75
C CYS A 253 -25.35 5.10 0.80
N GLY A 254 -24.94 5.90 -0.19
CA GLY A 254 -25.82 6.78 -0.94
C GLY A 254 -26.31 7.93 -0.07
N SER A 255 -26.46 9.10 -0.66
CA SER A 255 -27.03 10.28 0.01
C SER A 255 -28.47 9.97 0.48
N ALA A 256 -28.63 9.42 1.68
CA ALA A 256 -29.91 9.32 2.38
C ALA A 256 -30.31 10.70 2.91
N LYS A 257 -30.38 11.68 2.00
CA LYS A 257 -31.04 12.97 2.22
C LYS A 257 -31.89 13.24 1.00
N GLY A 258 -33.03 12.54 0.97
CA GLY A 258 -34.20 13.03 0.26
C GLY A 258 -34.51 14.43 0.77
N GLN A 259 -34.78 15.32 -0.17
CA GLN A 259 -35.41 16.60 0.05
C GLN A 259 -36.64 16.42 0.94
N GLN A 260 -36.71 17.18 2.03
CA GLN A 260 -37.95 17.68 2.62
C GLN A 260 -37.72 19.15 2.96
#